data_AF-A0A422R281-F1
#
_entry.id   AF-A0A422R281-F1
#
_cell.length_a   1.000
_cell.length_b   1.000
_cell.length_c   1.000
_cell.angle_alpha   90.00
_cell.angle_beta   90.00
_cell.angle_gamma   90.00
#
_symmetry.space_group_name_H-M   'P 1'
#
loop_
_entity.id
_entity.type
_entity.pdbx_description
1 polymer ?
#
loop_
_entity_poly.entity_id
_entity_poly.type
_entity_poly.pdbx_seq_one_letter_code
_entity_poly.pdbx_strand_id
1 'polypeptide(L)'
;MFEIRPEAPADEYEVETLYDLCFAPGRTALSSYRLREGVDRVADLCLLLRDQGGFLQAAIRYWPVRVGGQPALLLGPIAVHPTAQGEGLGGLLMRDSLARARDMGWARVLLVGDAPYYSRFGFARLEGVEMPPPTNPDRVLGLELQDGAWAGIAGEVTRETGAETTSALAEDAAPPHIDATCHETRRPRDGQDDDQTAAGAAPDQRSERS
;
A
#
# COMPACT_ATOMS: atom_id res chain seq x y z
N MET A 1 -3.47 -20.60 10.01
CA MET A 1 -2.17 -20.55 9.31
C MET A 1 -2.44 -19.89 7.99
N PHE A 2 -1.64 -18.89 7.66
CA PHE A 2 -1.93 -18.00 6.54
C PHE A 2 -0.85 -18.12 5.49
N GLU A 3 -1.28 -17.98 4.24
CA GLU A 3 -0.41 -17.93 3.07
C GLU A 3 -0.42 -16.51 2.51
N ILE A 4 0.77 -15.98 2.23
CA ILE A 4 0.96 -14.74 1.47
C ILE A 4 1.51 -15.10 0.09
N ARG A 5 0.85 -14.60 -0.95
CA ARG A 5 1.30 -14.80 -2.35
C ARG A 5 1.00 -13.59 -3.23
N PRO A 6 1.70 -13.44 -4.36
CA PRO A 6 1.33 -12.46 -5.37
C PRO A 6 -0.11 -12.65 -5.90
N GLU A 7 -0.74 -11.53 -6.24
CA GLU A 7 -2.04 -11.47 -6.92
C GLU A 7 -1.89 -11.99 -8.36
N ALA A 8 -2.74 -12.95 -8.75
CA ALA A 8 -2.83 -13.42 -10.12
C ALA A 8 -4.01 -12.74 -10.84
N PRO A 9 -4.02 -12.69 -12.19
CA PRO A 9 -5.14 -12.11 -12.95
C PRO A 9 -6.52 -12.74 -12.60
N ALA A 10 -6.53 -14.02 -12.23
CA ALA A 10 -7.77 -14.71 -11.84
C ALA A 10 -8.35 -14.23 -10.49
N ASP A 11 -7.54 -13.59 -9.64
CA ASP A 11 -7.96 -13.10 -8.32
C ASP A 11 -8.68 -11.73 -8.41
N GLU A 12 -8.61 -11.04 -9.56
CA GLU A 12 -9.02 -9.63 -9.70
C GLU A 12 -10.44 -9.37 -9.19
N TYR A 13 -11.40 -10.22 -9.55
CA TYR A 13 -12.79 -10.07 -9.13
C TYR A 13 -12.96 -10.20 -7.60
N GLU A 14 -12.30 -11.17 -6.99
CA GLU A 14 -12.38 -11.41 -5.54
C GLU A 14 -11.73 -10.26 -4.76
N VAL A 15 -10.60 -9.76 -5.25
CA VAL A 15 -9.87 -8.65 -4.65
C VAL A 15 -10.63 -7.33 -4.77
N GLU A 16 -11.21 -7.02 -5.93
CA GLU A 16 -12.07 -5.83 -6.07
C GLU A 16 -13.29 -5.91 -5.14
N THR A 17 -13.89 -7.10 -5.00
CA THR A 17 -15.00 -7.34 -4.07
C THR A 17 -14.57 -7.12 -2.61
N LEU A 18 -13.39 -7.60 -2.21
CA LEU A 18 -12.85 -7.33 -0.88
C LEU A 18 -12.67 -5.83 -0.65
N TYR A 19 -12.13 -5.12 -1.63
CA TYR A 19 -12.01 -3.67 -1.53
C TYR A 19 -13.40 -3.01 -1.45
N ASP A 20 -14.40 -3.47 -2.20
CA ASP A 20 -15.77 -2.91 -2.17
C ASP A 20 -16.41 -3.11 -0.80
N LEU A 21 -16.10 -4.23 -0.16
CA LEU A 21 -16.55 -4.54 1.19
C LEU A 21 -15.88 -3.65 2.24
N CYS A 22 -14.58 -3.36 2.09
CA CYS A 22 -13.80 -2.65 3.11
C CYS A 22 -13.86 -1.12 2.99
N PHE A 23 -14.16 -0.59 1.80
CA PHE A 23 -14.14 0.84 1.52
C PHE A 23 -15.52 1.35 1.11
N ALA A 24 -15.84 2.59 1.47
CA ALA A 24 -17.10 3.22 1.12
C ALA A 24 -17.31 3.30 -0.42
N PRO A 25 -18.57 3.32 -0.89
CA PRO A 25 -18.88 3.57 -2.29
C PRO A 25 -18.18 4.85 -2.79
N GLY A 26 -17.56 4.78 -3.97
CA GLY A 26 -16.84 5.92 -4.54
C GLY A 26 -15.36 6.02 -4.18
N ARG A 27 -14.73 4.95 -3.63
CA ARG A 27 -13.27 4.91 -3.41
C ARG A 27 -12.44 5.27 -4.65
N THR A 28 -12.97 4.98 -5.84
CA THR A 28 -12.34 5.28 -7.14
C THR A 28 -12.30 6.77 -7.46
N ALA A 29 -13.06 7.60 -6.74
CA ALA A 29 -13.04 9.05 -6.88
C ALA A 29 -11.88 9.72 -6.11
N LEU A 30 -11.14 8.97 -5.28
CA LEU A 30 -9.98 9.49 -4.56
C LEU A 30 -8.85 9.86 -5.53
N SER A 31 -8.15 10.95 -5.22
CA SER A 31 -6.97 11.44 -5.96
C SER A 31 -5.91 10.36 -6.22
N SER A 32 -5.73 9.44 -5.28
CA SER A 32 -4.81 8.32 -5.40
C SER A 32 -5.18 7.34 -6.51
N TYR A 33 -6.45 7.26 -6.93
CA TYR A 33 -6.87 6.44 -8.06
C TYR A 33 -6.57 7.10 -9.41
N ARG A 34 -6.60 8.44 -9.49
CA ARG A 34 -6.22 9.17 -10.71
C ARG A 34 -4.76 8.92 -11.08
N LEU A 35 -3.89 8.76 -10.08
CA LEU A 35 -2.48 8.42 -10.28
C LEU A 35 -2.26 7.01 -10.86
N ARG A 36 -3.29 6.17 -10.86
CA ARG A 36 -3.25 4.78 -11.34
C ARG A 36 -3.79 4.62 -12.75
N GLU A 37 -4.45 5.65 -13.29
CA GLU A 37 -5.06 5.60 -14.61
C GLU A 37 -3.99 5.47 -15.70
N GLY A 38 -4.01 4.32 -16.40
CA GLY A 38 -3.06 3.98 -17.44
C GLY A 38 -1.67 3.59 -16.93
N VAL A 39 -1.55 3.26 -15.63
CA VAL A 39 -0.29 2.83 -15.00
C VAL A 39 -0.44 1.41 -14.49
N ASP A 40 0.46 0.54 -14.93
CA ASP A 40 0.51 -0.83 -14.42
C ASP A 40 0.91 -0.85 -12.94
N ARG A 41 0.23 -1.71 -12.19
CA ARG A 41 0.57 -1.98 -10.78
C ARG A 41 1.93 -2.68 -10.71
N VAL A 42 2.63 -2.54 -9.59
CA VAL A 42 3.85 -3.34 -9.34
C VAL A 42 3.42 -4.75 -8.92
N ALA A 43 3.28 -5.65 -9.90
CA ALA A 43 2.66 -6.96 -9.71
C ALA A 43 3.27 -7.78 -8.57
N ASP A 44 4.61 -7.78 -8.44
CA ASP A 44 5.33 -8.53 -7.40
C ASP A 44 5.08 -8.01 -5.97
N LEU A 45 4.58 -6.77 -5.83
CA LEU A 45 4.21 -6.17 -4.56
C LEU A 45 2.68 -6.19 -4.31
N CYS A 46 1.90 -6.65 -5.29
CA CYS A 46 0.48 -6.87 -5.12
C CYS A 46 0.27 -8.23 -4.46
N LEU A 47 -0.01 -8.25 -3.16
CA LEU A 47 -0.04 -9.47 -2.37
C LEU A 47 -1.43 -9.75 -1.82
N LEU A 48 -1.75 -11.04 -1.74
CA LEU A 48 -2.94 -11.60 -1.14
C LEU A 48 -2.57 -12.41 0.08
N LEU A 49 -3.41 -12.37 1.09
CA LEU A 49 -3.33 -13.23 2.27
C LEU A 49 -4.56 -14.12 2.33
N ARG A 50 -4.34 -15.43 2.30
CA ARG A 50 -5.40 -16.45 2.38
C ARG A 50 -5.25 -17.29 3.64
N ASP A 51 -6.37 -17.80 4.14
CA ASP A 51 -6.38 -18.77 5.24
C ASP A 51 -6.21 -20.21 4.73
N GLN A 52 -6.26 -21.19 5.66
CA GLN A 52 -6.15 -22.62 5.33
C GLN A 52 -7.31 -23.14 4.45
N GLY A 53 -8.45 -22.46 4.45
CA GLY A 53 -9.58 -22.79 3.58
C GLY A 53 -9.43 -22.20 2.18
N GLY A 54 -8.39 -21.40 1.93
CA GLY A 54 -8.17 -20.69 0.69
C GLY A 54 -8.99 -19.40 0.57
N PHE A 55 -9.68 -18.96 1.63
CA PHE A 55 -10.48 -17.74 1.59
C PHE A 55 -9.58 -16.50 1.64
N LEU A 56 -9.89 -15.49 0.81
CA LEU A 56 -9.19 -14.22 0.82
C LEU A 56 -9.49 -13.45 2.10
N GLN A 57 -8.45 -13.23 2.91
CA GLN A 57 -8.56 -12.53 4.19
C GLN A 57 -8.02 -11.10 4.12
N ALA A 58 -7.03 -10.83 3.27
CA ALA A 58 -6.51 -9.48 3.08
C ALA A 58 -5.81 -9.32 1.73
N ALA A 59 -5.73 -8.08 1.24
CA ALA A 59 -5.02 -7.75 0.00
C ALA A 59 -4.33 -6.39 0.11
N ILE A 60 -3.16 -6.26 -0.51
CA ILE A 60 -2.40 -5.01 -0.61
C ILE A 60 -1.90 -4.82 -2.04
N ARG A 61 -1.91 -3.59 -2.54
CA ARG A 61 -1.42 -3.25 -3.88
C ARG A 61 -0.55 -2.00 -3.87
N TYR A 62 0.33 -1.93 -4.86
CA TYR A 62 1.30 -0.87 -5.06
C TYR A 62 1.29 -0.36 -6.50
N TRP A 63 1.47 0.95 -6.65
CA TRP A 63 1.62 1.60 -7.94
C TRP A 63 2.90 2.44 -7.99
N PRO A 64 3.60 2.47 -9.14
CA PRO A 64 4.71 3.38 -9.32
C PRO A 64 4.17 4.82 -9.50
N VAL A 65 4.79 5.76 -8.81
CA VAL A 65 4.51 7.20 -8.91
C VAL A 65 5.81 7.98 -8.89
N ARG A 66 5.74 9.29 -9.17
CA ARG A 66 6.89 10.18 -9.10
C ARG A 66 6.59 11.32 -8.13
N VAL A 67 7.56 11.70 -7.30
CA VAL A 67 7.47 12.84 -6.40
C VAL A 67 8.56 13.82 -6.74
N GLY A 68 8.19 15.02 -7.20
CA GLY A 68 9.19 16.00 -7.68
C GLY A 68 10.08 15.44 -8.80
N GLY A 69 9.55 14.51 -9.60
CA GLY A 69 10.31 13.83 -10.65
C GLY A 69 11.25 12.72 -10.18
N GLN A 70 11.09 12.20 -8.95
CA GLN A 70 11.85 11.04 -8.45
C GLN A 70 10.93 9.83 -8.24
N PRO A 71 11.37 8.59 -8.57
CA PRO A 71 10.52 7.41 -8.47
C PRO A 71 10.17 7.08 -7.02
N ALA A 72 8.92 6.68 -6.79
CA ALA A 72 8.41 6.26 -5.49
C ALA A 72 7.31 5.21 -5.65
N LEU A 73 7.07 4.45 -4.60
CA LEU A 73 5.93 3.55 -4.52
C LEU A 73 4.74 4.25 -3.84
N LEU A 74 3.57 4.20 -4.47
CA LEU A 74 2.29 4.52 -3.85
C LEU A 74 1.68 3.23 -3.31
N LEU A 75 1.64 3.09 -1.99
CA LEU A 75 0.95 2.00 -1.31
C LEU A 75 -0.52 2.33 -1.17
N GLY A 76 -1.37 1.44 -1.68
CA GLY A 76 -2.78 1.43 -1.36
C GLY A 76 -3.64 1.13 -2.59
N PRO A 77 -4.74 0.37 -2.43
CA PRO A 77 -5.34 0.06 -1.14
C PRO A 77 -4.70 -1.13 -0.41
N ILE A 78 -4.80 -1.10 0.92
CA ILE A 78 -4.65 -2.26 1.80
C ILE A 78 -6.00 -2.52 2.46
N ALA A 79 -6.49 -3.76 2.39
CA ALA A 79 -7.74 -4.16 2.99
C ALA A 79 -7.61 -5.48 3.72
N VAL A 80 -8.34 -5.59 4.84
CA VAL A 80 -8.50 -6.82 5.61
C VAL A 80 -9.99 -7.07 5.73
N HIS A 81 -10.41 -8.30 5.43
CA HIS A 81 -11.80 -8.72 5.49
C HIS A 81 -12.38 -8.40 6.88
N PRO A 82 -13.59 -7.82 6.98
CA PRO A 82 -14.14 -7.35 8.25
C PRO A 82 -14.17 -8.41 9.37
N THR A 83 -14.39 -9.68 9.01
CA THR A 83 -14.41 -10.80 9.98
C THR A 83 -13.02 -11.23 10.46
N ALA A 84 -11.95 -10.66 9.91
CA ALA A 84 -10.55 -10.99 10.22
C ALA A 84 -9.73 -9.74 10.62
N GLN A 85 -10.40 -8.61 10.86
CA GLN A 85 -9.81 -7.43 11.50
C GLN A 85 -9.43 -7.78 12.96
N GLY A 86 -8.52 -7.04 13.57
CA GLY A 86 -7.99 -7.35 14.91
C GLY A 86 -6.93 -8.44 14.95
N GLU A 87 -6.84 -9.30 13.93
CA GLU A 87 -5.90 -10.44 13.93
C GLU A 87 -4.48 -10.08 13.44
N GLY A 88 -4.19 -8.79 13.21
CA GLY A 88 -2.88 -8.31 12.76
C GLY A 88 -2.52 -8.64 11.30
N LEU A 89 -3.45 -9.18 10.50
CA LEU A 89 -3.21 -9.61 9.12
C LEU A 89 -2.77 -8.47 8.20
N GLY A 90 -3.36 -7.29 8.36
CA GLY A 90 -2.94 -6.10 7.61
C GLY A 90 -1.50 -5.70 7.92
N GLY A 91 -1.10 -5.81 9.19
CA GLY A 91 0.28 -5.56 9.59
C GLY A 91 1.27 -6.60 9.07
N LEU A 92 0.83 -7.85 8.90
CA LEU A 92 1.66 -8.89 8.29
C LEU A 92 1.91 -8.60 6.81
N LEU A 93 0.86 -8.29 6.04
CA LEU A 93 1.00 -7.88 4.63
C LEU A 93 1.86 -6.62 4.46
N MET A 94 1.69 -5.64 5.34
CA MET A 94 2.50 -4.42 5.34
C MET A 94 3.99 -4.73 5.49
N ARG A 95 4.38 -5.53 6.50
CA ARG A 95 5.80 -5.86 6.73
C ARG A 95 6.39 -6.68 5.58
N ASP A 96 5.66 -7.69 5.09
CA ASP A 96 6.12 -8.56 4.01
C ASP A 96 6.31 -7.77 2.70
N SER A 97 5.31 -6.98 2.30
CA SER A 97 5.40 -6.15 1.09
C SER A 97 6.50 -5.09 1.16
N LEU A 98 6.72 -4.45 2.32
CA LEU A 98 7.80 -3.48 2.49
C LEU A 98 9.19 -4.12 2.48
N ALA A 99 9.32 -5.37 2.94
CA ALA A 99 10.56 -6.13 2.82
C ALA A 99 10.86 -6.43 1.34
N ARG A 100 9.88 -6.96 0.60
CA ARG A 100 10.00 -7.20 -0.85
C ARG A 100 10.35 -5.93 -1.61
N ALA A 101 9.70 -4.81 -1.27
CA ALA A 101 9.98 -3.53 -1.91
C ALA A 101 11.45 -3.09 -1.71
N ARG A 102 12.02 -3.30 -0.52
CA ARG A 102 13.45 -3.07 -0.25
C ARG A 102 14.33 -3.97 -1.11
N ASP A 103 14.02 -5.26 -1.17
CA ASP A 103 14.81 -6.25 -1.91
C ASP A 103 14.77 -6.00 -3.42
N MET A 104 13.67 -5.43 -3.92
CA MET A 104 13.52 -4.98 -5.32
C MET A 104 14.22 -3.63 -5.61
N GLY A 105 14.93 -3.05 -4.63
CA GLY A 105 15.69 -1.81 -4.80
C GLY A 105 14.87 -0.53 -4.74
N TRP A 106 13.59 -0.57 -4.33
CA TRP A 106 12.83 0.66 -4.15
C TRP A 106 13.39 1.48 -2.99
N ALA A 107 13.59 2.78 -3.22
CA ALA A 107 14.15 3.68 -2.22
C ALA A 107 13.10 4.21 -1.23
N ARG A 108 11.85 4.38 -1.66
CA ARG A 108 10.82 5.11 -0.91
C ARG A 108 9.40 4.66 -1.21
N VAL A 109 8.56 4.70 -0.18
CA VAL A 109 7.13 4.40 -0.26
C VAL A 109 6.35 5.57 0.33
N LEU A 110 5.23 5.94 -0.29
CA LEU A 110 4.27 6.89 0.24
C LEU A 110 2.85 6.32 0.23
N LEU A 111 2.00 6.83 1.10
CA LEU A 111 0.58 6.50 1.16
C LEU A 111 -0.26 7.66 1.69
N VAL A 112 -1.57 7.57 1.49
CA VAL A 112 -2.53 8.48 2.11
C VAL A 112 -3.30 7.72 3.18
N GLY A 113 -3.13 8.08 4.45
CA GLY A 113 -3.56 7.25 5.57
C GLY A 113 -3.76 8.00 6.89
N ASP A 114 -3.87 7.23 7.97
CA ASP A 114 -3.94 7.74 9.35
C ASP A 114 -2.56 7.61 10.01
N ALA A 115 -1.96 8.73 10.44
CA ALA A 115 -0.59 8.73 10.95
C ALA A 115 -0.38 7.82 12.18
N PRO A 116 -1.25 7.85 13.22
CA PRO A 116 -1.17 6.90 14.32
C PRO A 116 -1.10 5.44 13.86
N TYR A 117 -2.01 5.02 12.96
CA TYR A 117 -2.03 3.65 12.45
C TYR A 117 -0.73 3.26 11.73
N TYR A 118 -0.18 4.11 10.86
CA TYR A 118 0.96 3.75 10.01
C TYR A 118 2.33 4.00 10.66
N SER A 119 2.39 4.80 11.72
CA SER A 119 3.62 5.10 12.46
C SER A 119 4.34 3.85 13.00
N ARG A 120 3.58 2.81 13.39
CA ARG A 120 4.13 1.52 13.84
C ARG A 120 4.90 0.74 12.77
N PHE A 121 4.76 1.10 11.50
CA PHE A 121 5.52 0.51 10.39
C PHE A 121 6.67 1.43 9.93
N GLY A 122 6.89 2.56 10.63
CA GLY A 122 7.93 3.53 10.32
C GLY A 122 7.49 4.65 9.38
N PHE A 123 6.20 4.73 9.02
CA PHE A 123 5.71 5.85 8.23
C PHE A 123 5.66 7.13 9.06
N ALA A 124 6.09 8.24 8.46
CA ALA A 124 6.00 9.56 9.04
C ALA A 124 5.32 10.52 8.06
N ARG A 125 4.74 11.61 8.57
CA ARG A 125 4.16 12.67 7.72
C ARG A 125 5.26 13.26 6.83
N LEU A 126 4.98 13.34 5.53
CA LEU A 126 5.88 13.98 4.57
C LEU A 126 5.64 15.49 4.54
N GLU A 127 6.73 16.25 4.45
CA GLU A 127 6.70 17.69 4.23
C GLU A 127 7.08 18.00 2.79
N GLY A 128 6.40 18.96 2.18
CA GLY A 128 6.68 19.38 0.80
C GLY A 128 6.25 18.38 -0.29
N VAL A 129 5.57 17.28 0.06
CA VAL A 129 4.99 16.34 -0.90
C VAL A 129 3.51 16.66 -1.14
N GLU A 130 3.18 16.98 -2.38
CA GLU A 130 1.87 17.50 -2.75
C GLU A 130 1.06 16.45 -3.53
N MET A 131 0.08 15.85 -2.87
CA MET A 131 -0.86 14.94 -3.51
C MET A 131 -1.94 15.72 -4.26
N PRO A 132 -2.44 15.23 -5.42
CA PRO A 132 -3.54 15.89 -6.12
C PRO A 132 -4.77 16.06 -5.22
N PRO A 133 -5.52 17.18 -5.32
CA PRO A 133 -6.73 17.39 -4.53
C PRO A 133 -7.84 16.36 -4.87
N PRO A 134 -8.72 16.00 -3.91
CA PRO A 134 -8.91 16.58 -2.58
C PRO A 134 -8.22 15.76 -1.46
N THR A 135 -6.88 15.71 -1.45
CA THR A 135 -6.11 15.02 -0.41
C THR A 135 -5.79 15.96 0.75
N ASN A 136 -5.95 15.50 2.00
CA ASN A 136 -5.42 16.23 3.17
C ASN A 136 -3.89 16.03 3.25
N PRO A 137 -3.07 17.09 3.21
CA PRO A 137 -1.61 17.00 3.37
C PRO A 137 -1.15 16.29 4.65
N ASP A 138 -1.90 16.41 5.75
CA ASP A 138 -1.55 15.77 7.03
C ASP A 138 -1.64 14.25 6.97
N ARG A 139 -2.32 13.72 5.96
CA ARG A 139 -2.50 12.29 5.73
C ARG A 139 -1.50 11.71 4.75
N VAL A 140 -0.62 12.53 4.19
CA VAL A 140 0.43 12.08 3.26
C VAL A 140 1.61 11.59 4.08
N LEU A 141 1.81 10.28 4.09
CA LEU A 141 2.82 9.60 4.89
C LEU A 141 3.86 8.95 3.98
N GLY A 142 5.10 8.90 4.44
CA GLY A 142 6.21 8.32 3.72
C GLY A 142 7.07 7.44 4.62
N LEU A 143 7.70 6.45 4.00
CA LEU A 143 8.66 5.55 4.61
C LEU A 143 9.91 5.51 3.73
N GLU A 144 11.06 5.63 4.38
CA GLU A 144 12.37 5.37 3.78
C GLU A 144 12.61 3.85 3.74
N LEU A 145 12.83 3.32 2.54
CA LEU A 145 13.29 1.95 2.35
C LEU A 145 14.82 1.88 2.32
N GLN A 146 15.45 2.95 1.86
CA GLN A 146 16.88 3.22 1.94
C GLN A 146 17.11 4.51 2.75
N ASP A 147 18.16 4.54 3.56
CA ASP A 147 18.44 5.67 4.46
C ASP A 147 18.57 6.99 3.68
N GLY A 148 17.84 8.02 4.11
CA GLY A 148 17.86 9.33 3.47
C GLY A 148 17.14 9.39 2.13
N ALA A 149 16.34 8.38 1.77
CA ALA A 149 15.63 8.35 0.49
C ALA A 149 14.62 9.49 0.32
N TRP A 150 14.13 10.11 1.40
CA TRP A 150 13.26 11.30 1.34
C TRP A 150 14.04 12.61 1.47
N ALA A 151 15.35 12.59 1.71
CA ALA A 151 16.15 13.80 1.86
C ALA A 151 16.15 14.64 0.58
N GLY A 152 15.65 15.88 0.67
CA GLY A 152 15.57 16.80 -0.46
C GLY A 152 14.47 16.47 -1.48
N ILE A 153 13.61 15.50 -1.20
CA ILE A 153 12.48 15.14 -2.07
C ILE A 153 11.26 15.96 -1.69
N ALA A 154 10.81 16.82 -2.60
CA ALA A 154 9.60 17.62 -2.48
C ALA A 154 9.00 17.88 -3.86
N GLY A 155 7.71 18.18 -3.90
CA GLY A 155 6.96 18.54 -5.10
C GLY A 155 5.69 17.71 -5.28
N GLU A 156 5.08 17.90 -6.44
CA GLU A 156 3.85 17.22 -6.83
C GLU A 156 4.07 15.72 -7.02
N VAL A 157 3.08 14.94 -6.56
CA VAL A 157 2.98 13.52 -6.84
C VAL A 157 2.28 13.33 -8.18
N THR A 158 3.00 12.79 -9.15
CA THR A 158 2.49 12.51 -10.50
C THR A 158 2.51 11.01 -10.77
N ARG A 159 1.66 10.59 -11.70
CA ARG A 159 1.65 9.21 -12.17
C ARG A 159 2.97 8.87 -12.84
N GLU A 160 3.38 7.61 -12.79
CA GLU A 160 4.51 7.17 -13.60
C GLU A 160 4.15 7.24 -15.09
N THR A 161 5.03 7.84 -15.87
CA THR A 161 4.86 8.02 -17.33
C THR A 161 5.98 7.40 -18.13
N GLY A 162 7.07 6.97 -17.47
CA GLY A 162 8.20 6.31 -18.11
C GLY A 162 8.07 4.80 -18.09
N ALA A 163 8.37 4.14 -19.22
CA ALA A 163 8.63 2.70 -19.28
C ALA A 163 9.94 2.32 -18.52
N GLU A 164 10.75 3.31 -18.18
CA GLU A 164 12.10 3.13 -17.66
C GLU A 164 12.16 2.84 -16.15
N THR A 165 11.14 3.16 -15.34
CA THR A 165 11.21 2.92 -13.88
C THR A 165 11.15 1.43 -13.54
N THR A 166 10.38 0.64 -14.30
CA THR A 166 10.35 -0.83 -14.15
C THR A 166 11.62 -1.49 -14.70
N SER A 167 12.24 -0.88 -15.73
CA SER A 167 13.47 -1.40 -16.35
C SER A 167 14.73 -1.02 -15.57
N ALA A 168 14.88 0.23 -15.14
CA ALA A 168 16.09 0.72 -14.47
C ALA A 168 16.26 0.17 -13.05
N LEU A 169 15.16 -0.08 -12.32
CA LEU A 169 15.21 -0.82 -11.06
C LEU A 169 15.46 -2.33 -11.28
N ALA A 170 15.08 -2.87 -12.45
CA ALA A 170 15.35 -4.27 -12.82
C ALA A 170 16.75 -4.49 -13.43
N GLU A 171 17.42 -3.45 -13.94
CA GLU A 171 18.75 -3.55 -14.54
C GLU A 171 19.89 -3.47 -13.50
N ASP A 172 19.67 -2.79 -12.35
CA ASP A 172 20.63 -2.71 -11.24
C ASP A 172 20.31 -3.68 -10.09
N ALA A 173 19.08 -4.21 -10.05
CA ALA A 173 18.75 -5.37 -9.22
C ALA A 173 19.08 -6.64 -10.01
N ALA A 174 20.16 -7.34 -9.63
CA ALA A 174 20.31 -8.76 -9.98
C ALA A 174 18.96 -9.44 -9.72
N PRO A 175 18.41 -10.22 -10.67
CA PRO A 175 17.04 -10.72 -10.57
C PRO A 175 16.91 -11.37 -9.20
N PRO A 176 16.08 -10.81 -8.28
CA PRO A 176 15.87 -11.50 -7.04
C PRO A 176 15.27 -12.84 -7.46
N HIS A 177 15.91 -13.92 -7.05
CA HIS A 177 15.19 -15.18 -6.90
C HIS A 177 14.15 -14.90 -5.82
N ILE A 178 13.05 -14.24 -6.19
CA ILE A 178 11.82 -14.27 -5.43
C ILE A 178 11.36 -15.71 -5.62
N ASP A 179 12.00 -16.63 -4.88
CA ASP A 179 11.34 -17.88 -4.56
C ASP A 179 9.99 -17.42 -4.05
N ALA A 180 8.93 -17.91 -4.71
CA ALA A 180 7.56 -17.79 -4.27
C ALA A 180 7.43 -18.54 -2.93
N THR A 181 8.15 -18.04 -1.93
CA THR A 181 8.30 -18.60 -0.62
C THR A 181 6.99 -18.27 0.04
N CYS A 182 6.09 -19.24 -0.04
CA CYS A 182 4.88 -19.30 0.74
C CYS A 182 5.33 -19.17 2.20
N HIS A 183 5.25 -17.96 2.75
CA HIS A 183 5.59 -17.72 4.14
C HIS A 183 4.41 -18.17 4.99
N GLU A 184 4.45 -19.45 5.33
CA GLU A 184 3.54 -20.08 6.25
C GLU A 184 3.72 -19.48 7.66
N THR A 185 2.85 -18.54 8.01
CA THR A 185 2.94 -17.86 9.31
C THR A 185 1.84 -18.34 10.26
N ARG A 186 2.24 -18.54 11.53
CA ARG A 186 1.30 -18.78 12.64
C ARG A 186 0.64 -17.47 13.02
N ARG A 187 -0.62 -17.52 13.49
CA ARG A 187 -1.34 -16.35 14.03
C ARG A 187 -0.42 -15.56 14.98
N PRO A 188 -0.37 -14.22 14.88
CA PRO A 188 0.18 -13.40 15.96
C PRO A 188 -0.51 -13.80 17.27
N ARG A 189 0.24 -14.03 18.34
CA ARG A 189 -0.37 -14.33 19.65
C ARG A 189 -1.05 -13.07 20.16
N ASP A 190 -2.29 -13.21 20.61
CA ASP A 190 -3.13 -12.15 21.18
C ASP A 190 -2.35 -11.34 22.23
N GLY A 191 -1.93 -10.14 21.84
CA GLY A 191 -1.80 -9.01 22.75
C GLY A 191 -3.09 -8.22 22.61
N GLN A 192 -3.82 -8.07 23.72
CA GLN A 192 -5.01 -7.23 23.80
C GLN A 192 -4.65 -5.80 23.38
N ASP A 193 -4.92 -5.46 22.14
CA ASP A 193 -5.10 -4.08 21.70
C ASP A 193 -6.55 -4.02 21.20
N ASP A 194 -7.35 -3.19 21.85
CA ASP A 194 -8.76 -2.94 21.54
C ASP A 194 -8.90 -2.42 20.10
N ASP A 195 -9.03 -3.34 19.14
CA ASP A 195 -9.16 -3.03 17.72
C ASP A 195 -10.62 -2.68 17.40
N GLN A 196 -10.98 -1.44 17.70
CA GLN A 196 -12.12 -0.78 17.10
C GLN A 196 -11.62 0.32 16.17
N THR A 197 -11.86 0.07 14.87
CA THR A 197 -11.81 1.04 13.77
C THR A 197 -10.44 1.27 13.12
N ALA A 198 -9.97 0.26 12.39
CA ALA A 198 -9.07 0.47 11.23
C ALA A 198 -9.82 0.22 9.91
N ALA A 199 -10.97 0.86 9.75
CA ALA A 199 -11.59 1.06 8.44
C ALA A 199 -11.22 2.47 7.99
N GLY A 200 -10.35 2.57 6.99
CA GLY A 200 -10.06 3.80 6.27
C GLY A 200 -11.28 4.28 5.49
N ALA A 201 -12.28 4.82 6.19
CA ALA A 201 -13.21 5.77 5.63
C ALA A 201 -12.64 7.17 5.93
N ALA A 202 -12.29 7.92 4.89
CA ALA A 202 -12.24 9.37 5.05
C ALA A 202 -13.66 9.82 5.47
N PRO A 203 -13.84 10.56 6.56
CA PRO A 203 -15.10 11.24 6.79
C PRO A 203 -15.29 12.26 5.66
N ASP A 204 -16.45 12.17 5.02
CA ASP A 204 -17.02 13.12 4.08
C ASP A 204 -16.95 14.53 4.68
N GLN A 205 -16.10 15.41 4.14
CA GLN A 205 -16.13 16.83 4.49
C GLN A 205 -17.33 17.48 3.80
N ARG A 206 -18.50 17.28 4.39
CA ARG A 206 -19.69 18.12 4.19
C ARG A 206 -19.81 19.08 5.38
N SER A 207 -20.06 20.36 5.07
CA SER A 207 -20.14 21.52 5.97
C SER A 207 -18.75 22.06 6.36
N GLU A 208 -18.36 23.29 6.05
CA GLU A 208 -19.03 24.52 6.48
C GLU A 208 -19.06 25.61 5.39
N ARG A 209 -20.27 26.02 4.98
CA ARG A 209 -20.57 27.39 4.54
C ARG A 209 -21.74 27.88 5.39
N SER A 210 -21.50 28.89 6.21
CA SER A 210 -22.50 29.84 6.71
C SER A 210 -21.83 31.20 6.81
#